data_AF-A0A812K683-F1
#
_entry.id   AF-A0A812K683-F1
#
_cell.length_a   1.000
_cell.length_b   1.000
_cell.length_c   1.000
_cell.angle_alpha   90.00
_cell.angle_beta   90.00
_cell.angle_gamma   90.00
#
_symmetry.space_group_name_H-M   'P 1'
#
loop_
_entity.id
_entity.type
_entity.pdbx_description
1 polymer ?
#
loop_
_entity_poly.entity_id
_entity_poly.type
_entity_poly.pdbx_seq_one_letter_code
_entity_poly.pdbx_strand_id
1 'polypeptide(L)'
;MSKADLIKSLNSKIGATEAQKQKHTKDNEEEKYHNMDINALAEEKLQAGKYAGKTCKTVYESDAQYVKWLAEHQGDNVKFMNLMVYATRMIPKPSPTTPQSSGSMQMHDVMSAGSFADFLEADPGAPLPGPVGQMVLALQDVARNMKQQVEQLEQANQTQQQAIYQCLSQSMAMQEQLEDLNRRLTVMEQNMAPELK
;
A
#
# COMPACT_ATOMS: atom_id res chain seq x y z
N MET A 1 36.95 -12.75 30.66
CA MET A 1 35.71 -11.96 30.48
C MET A 1 35.37 -11.31 31.79
N SER A 2 35.25 -9.98 31.82
CA SER A 2 35.00 -9.23 33.05
C SER A 2 33.53 -9.29 33.43
N LYS A 3 33.23 -9.21 34.73
CA LYS A 3 31.84 -9.14 35.26
C LYS A 3 31.08 -7.93 34.67
N ALA A 4 31.81 -6.89 34.27
CA ALA A 4 31.27 -5.72 33.57
C ALA A 4 30.80 -6.03 32.13
N ASP A 5 31.44 -6.98 31.44
CA ASP A 5 31.06 -7.39 30.08
C ASP A 5 29.77 -8.21 30.08
N LEU A 6 29.56 -9.01 31.13
CA LEU A 6 28.35 -9.80 31.31
C LEU A 6 27.11 -8.92 31.54
N ILE A 7 27.24 -7.87 32.35
CA ILE A 7 26.14 -6.94 32.66
C ILE A 7 25.74 -6.11 31.42
N LYS A 8 26.71 -5.67 30.62
CA LYS A 8 26.41 -5.01 29.33
C LYS A 8 25.70 -5.93 28.34
N SER A 9 26.11 -7.20 28.27
CA SER A 9 25.48 -8.18 27.38
C SER A 9 24.03 -8.50 27.78
N LEU A 10 23.75 -8.58 29.09
CA LEU A 10 22.40 -8.81 29.61
C LEU A 10 21.47 -7.62 29.36
N ASN A 11 21.92 -6.40 29.63
CA ASN A 11 21.10 -5.20 29.38
C ASN A 11 20.80 -4.98 27.88
N SER A 12 21.73 -5.35 26.99
CA SER A 12 21.51 -5.29 25.54
C SER A 12 20.47 -6.32 25.04
N LYS A 13 20.34 -7.48 25.70
CA LYS A 13 19.34 -8.51 25.36
C LYS A 13 17.94 -8.19 25.87
N ILE A 14 17.83 -7.51 27.01
CA ILE A 14 16.53 -7.10 27.58
C ILE A 14 15.91 -5.97 26.76
N GLY A 15 16.69 -4.97 26.29
CA GLY A 15 16.18 -3.91 25.42
C GLY A 15 15.71 -4.40 24.04
N ALA A 16 16.27 -5.49 23.52
CA ALA A 16 15.88 -6.05 22.22
C ALA A 16 14.57 -6.85 22.26
N THR A 17 14.19 -7.39 23.43
CA THR A 17 12.99 -8.23 23.57
C THR A 17 11.71 -7.41 23.74
N GLU A 18 11.78 -6.19 24.27
CA GLU A 18 10.61 -5.30 24.37
C GLU A 18 10.23 -4.63 23.04
N ALA A 19 11.22 -4.26 22.22
CA ALA A 19 10.99 -3.73 20.88
C ALA A 19 10.38 -4.78 19.93
N GLN A 20 10.74 -6.05 20.09
CA GLN A 20 10.15 -7.14 19.30
C GLN A 20 8.72 -7.49 19.73
N LYS A 21 8.37 -7.30 21.02
CA LYS A 21 7.01 -7.58 21.52
C LYS A 21 5.98 -6.54 21.06
N GLN A 22 6.38 -5.27 20.93
CA GLN A 22 5.50 -4.21 20.40
C GLN A 22 5.32 -4.29 18.88
N LYS A 23 6.32 -4.80 18.14
CA LYS A 23 6.24 -4.97 16.68
C LYS A 23 5.29 -6.10 16.29
N HIS A 24 5.34 -7.23 17.01
CA HIS A 24 4.54 -8.42 16.68
C HIS A 24 3.03 -8.27 16.95
N THR A 25 2.61 -7.36 17.83
CA THR A 25 1.18 -7.05 18.06
C THR A 25 0.61 -6.09 17.02
N LYS A 26 1.44 -5.26 16.38
CA LYS A 26 1.01 -4.26 15.40
C LYS A 26 0.60 -4.92 14.08
N ASP A 27 1.41 -5.87 13.62
CA ASP A 27 1.20 -6.59 12.35
C ASP A 27 -0.07 -7.46 12.38
N ASN A 28 -0.46 -7.97 13.55
CA ASN A 28 -1.63 -8.87 13.71
C ASN A 28 -2.97 -8.10 13.70
N GLU A 29 -3.00 -6.84 14.15
CA GLU A 29 -4.22 -6.03 14.15
C GLU A 29 -4.53 -5.47 12.75
N GLU A 30 -3.51 -5.14 11.96
CA GLU A 30 -3.69 -4.68 10.58
C GLU A 30 -4.29 -5.78 9.69
N GLU A 31 -3.74 -6.99 9.73
CA GLU A 31 -4.29 -8.14 8.99
C GLU A 31 -5.74 -8.47 9.40
N LYS A 32 -6.08 -8.30 10.68
CA LYS A 32 -7.43 -8.56 11.19
C LYS A 32 -8.49 -7.70 10.48
N TYR A 33 -8.26 -6.39 10.34
CA TYR A 33 -9.24 -5.51 9.70
C TYR A 33 -9.27 -5.66 8.19
N HIS A 34 -8.14 -6.00 7.56
CA HIS A 34 -8.10 -6.33 6.14
C HIS A 34 -8.82 -7.63 5.80
N ASN A 35 -8.90 -8.61 6.70
CA ASN A 35 -9.62 -9.85 6.44
C ASN A 35 -11.09 -9.83 6.89
N MET A 36 -11.53 -8.74 7.53
CA MET A 36 -12.90 -8.59 8.00
C MET A 36 -13.87 -8.22 6.86
N ASP A 37 -15.10 -8.74 6.93
CA ASP A 37 -16.17 -8.38 6.00
C ASP A 37 -16.57 -6.90 6.13
N ILE A 38 -17.02 -6.29 5.04
CA ILE A 38 -17.37 -4.85 5.02
C ILE A 38 -18.51 -4.51 5.97
N ASN A 39 -19.47 -5.43 6.19
CA ASN A 39 -20.58 -5.21 7.12
C ASN A 39 -20.13 -5.31 8.57
N ALA A 40 -19.27 -6.28 8.88
CA ALA A 40 -18.64 -6.38 10.20
C ALA A 40 -17.78 -5.14 10.51
N LEU A 41 -17.04 -4.65 9.51
CA LEU A 41 -16.22 -3.45 9.65
C LEU A 41 -17.06 -2.17 9.82
N ALA A 42 -18.25 -2.13 9.22
CA ALA A 42 -19.21 -1.04 9.35
C ALA A 42 -19.73 -0.88 10.78
N GLU A 43 -19.92 -1.99 11.50
CA GLU A 43 -20.43 -2.06 12.88
C GLU A 43 -19.34 -1.91 13.95
N GLU A 44 -18.07 -2.04 13.56
CA GLU A 44 -16.92 -1.88 14.45
C GLU A 44 -16.90 -0.46 15.05
N LYS A 45 -16.71 -0.37 16.37
CA LYS A 45 -16.63 0.91 17.09
C LYS A 45 -15.23 1.47 17.06
N LEU A 46 -15.11 2.77 16.87
CA LEU A 46 -13.84 3.48 17.02
C LEU A 46 -13.36 3.42 18.47
N GLN A 47 -12.08 3.08 18.65
CA GLN A 47 -11.46 2.99 19.96
C GLN A 47 -10.88 4.32 20.45
N ALA A 48 -10.71 5.32 19.57
CA ALA A 48 -10.08 6.59 19.89
C ALA A 48 -10.64 7.77 19.08
N GLY A 49 -10.28 8.99 19.50
CA GLY A 49 -10.58 10.24 18.80
C GLY A 49 -11.94 10.86 19.14
N LYS A 50 -12.33 11.88 18.36
CA LYS A 50 -13.56 12.66 18.54
C LYS A 50 -14.85 11.82 18.46
N TYR A 51 -14.78 10.70 17.74
CA TYR A 51 -15.90 9.79 17.50
C TYR A 51 -15.75 8.43 18.20
N ALA A 52 -14.95 8.35 19.28
CA ALA A 52 -14.80 7.12 20.04
C ALA A 52 -16.16 6.55 20.50
N GLY A 53 -16.35 5.24 20.34
CA GLY A 53 -17.60 4.53 20.66
C GLY A 53 -18.68 4.59 19.57
N LYS A 54 -18.49 5.38 18.50
CA LYS A 54 -19.36 5.36 17.31
C LYS A 54 -18.84 4.35 16.29
N THR A 55 -19.75 3.86 15.45
CA THR A 55 -19.44 2.87 14.41
C THR A 55 -18.77 3.51 13.20
N CYS A 56 -17.93 2.76 12.49
CA CYS A 56 -17.22 3.24 11.30
C CYS A 56 -18.19 3.82 10.26
N LYS A 57 -19.33 3.16 10.02
CA LYS A 57 -20.37 3.62 9.09
C LYS A 57 -20.91 4.99 9.46
N THR A 58 -21.32 5.18 10.71
CA THR A 58 -21.89 6.45 11.16
C THR A 58 -20.87 7.58 11.05
N VAL A 59 -19.59 7.33 11.34
CA VAL A 59 -18.55 8.35 11.23
C VAL A 59 -18.27 8.73 9.78
N TYR A 60 -18.19 7.74 8.89
CA TYR A 60 -18.01 7.98 7.46
C TYR A 60 -19.15 8.79 6.85
N GLU A 61 -20.40 8.46 7.20
CA GLU A 61 -21.60 9.17 6.71
C GLU A 61 -21.77 10.56 7.34
N SER A 62 -21.41 10.72 8.62
CA SER A 62 -21.62 11.98 9.35
C SER A 62 -20.53 13.02 9.08
N ASP A 63 -19.29 12.61 8.84
CA ASP A 63 -18.15 13.53 8.74
C ASP A 63 -17.04 12.99 7.83
N ALA A 64 -17.27 13.08 6.51
CA ALA A 64 -16.28 12.69 5.50
C ALA A 64 -14.98 13.53 5.56
N GLN A 65 -15.04 14.78 6.06
CA GLN A 65 -13.86 15.63 6.20
C GLN A 65 -12.92 15.12 7.29
N TYR A 66 -13.47 14.61 8.39
CA TYR A 66 -12.69 13.99 9.45
C TYR A 66 -11.96 12.73 8.98
N VAL A 67 -12.61 11.90 8.13
CA VAL A 67 -11.98 10.72 7.51
C VAL A 67 -10.82 11.13 6.61
N LYS A 68 -10.99 12.18 5.79
CA LYS A 68 -9.93 12.72 4.94
C LYS A 68 -8.75 13.25 5.76
N TRP A 69 -9.03 14.02 6.81
CA TRP A 69 -8.00 14.54 7.71
C TRP A 69 -7.22 13.41 8.41
N LEU A 70 -7.93 12.37 8.86
CA LEU A 70 -7.33 11.17 9.44
C LEU A 70 -6.39 10.47 8.45
N ALA A 71 -6.82 10.31 7.19
CA ALA A 71 -5.97 9.70 6.16
C ALA A 71 -4.70 10.52 5.91
N GLU A 72 -4.79 11.86 5.92
CA GLU A 72 -3.66 12.75 5.66
C GLU A 72 -2.68 12.88 6.84
N HIS A 73 -3.15 12.75 8.09
CA HIS A 73 -2.34 13.06 9.28
C HIS A 73 -2.09 11.86 10.20
N GLN A 74 -2.87 10.79 10.09
CA GLN A 74 -2.92 9.67 11.04
C GLN A 74 -3.16 8.31 10.36
N GLY A 75 -2.86 8.18 9.06
CA GLY A 75 -3.15 6.97 8.27
C GLY A 75 -2.55 5.67 8.83
N ASP A 76 -1.40 5.76 9.50
CA ASP A 76 -0.67 4.59 10.05
C ASP A 76 -1.03 4.27 11.52
N ASN A 77 -2.06 4.91 12.05
CA ASN A 77 -2.47 4.74 13.44
C ASN A 77 -3.46 3.57 13.57
N VAL A 78 -3.01 2.50 14.21
CA VAL A 78 -3.77 1.25 14.41
C VAL A 78 -5.16 1.49 15.05
N LYS A 79 -5.28 2.54 15.88
CA LYS A 79 -6.56 2.88 16.54
C LYS A 79 -7.64 3.37 15.58
N PHE A 80 -7.26 3.76 14.37
CA PHE A 80 -8.16 4.23 13.31
C PHE A 80 -8.13 3.33 12.07
N MET A 81 -7.39 2.21 12.11
CA MET A 81 -7.26 1.31 10.96
C MET A 81 -8.59 0.76 10.49
N ASN A 82 -9.49 0.39 11.41
CA ASN A 82 -10.83 -0.06 11.07
C ASN A 82 -11.61 0.94 10.20
N LEU A 83 -11.57 2.23 10.54
CA LEU A 83 -12.22 3.30 9.78
C LEU A 83 -11.51 3.60 8.46
N MET A 84 -10.17 3.54 8.42
CA MET A 84 -9.40 3.76 7.19
C MET A 84 -9.61 2.65 6.17
N VAL A 85 -9.59 1.39 6.61
CA VAL A 85 -9.90 0.23 5.76
C VAL A 85 -11.33 0.31 5.26
N TYR A 86 -12.28 0.71 6.12
CA TYR A 86 -13.69 0.89 5.74
C TYR A 86 -13.85 1.99 4.68
N ALA A 87 -13.29 3.17 4.91
CA ALA A 87 -13.35 4.29 3.96
C ALA A 87 -12.73 3.93 2.61
N THR A 88 -11.58 3.26 2.61
CA THR A 88 -10.87 2.86 1.38
C THR A 88 -11.69 1.89 0.53
N ARG A 89 -12.46 1.00 1.17
CA ARG A 89 -13.36 0.05 0.48
C ARG A 89 -14.67 0.67 0.00
N MET A 90 -15.10 1.75 0.64
CA MET A 90 -16.33 2.49 0.30
C MET A 90 -16.11 3.54 -0.79
N ILE A 91 -14.88 4.00 -1.00
CA ILE A 91 -14.57 4.85 -2.15
C ILE A 91 -14.77 4.00 -3.40
N PRO A 92 -15.74 4.33 -4.28
CA PRO A 92 -15.85 3.65 -5.57
C PRO A 92 -14.50 3.86 -6.26
N LYS A 93 -13.81 2.75 -6.53
CA LYS A 93 -12.56 2.74 -7.32
C LYS A 93 -12.84 3.65 -8.52
N PRO A 94 -12.08 4.74 -8.75
CA PRO A 94 -12.30 5.54 -9.94
C PRO A 94 -12.19 4.57 -11.10
N SER A 95 -13.33 4.28 -11.73
CA SER A 95 -13.37 3.58 -13.00
C SER A 95 -12.34 4.28 -13.87
N PRO A 96 -11.46 3.56 -14.59
CA PRO A 96 -10.49 4.20 -15.46
C PRO A 96 -11.27 5.13 -16.38
N THR A 97 -11.19 6.43 -16.07
CA THR A 97 -11.86 7.47 -16.83
C THR A 97 -11.10 7.47 -18.14
N THR A 98 -11.61 6.72 -19.11
CA THR A 98 -11.42 7.00 -20.52
C THR A 98 -11.49 8.51 -20.64
N PRO A 99 -10.45 9.20 -21.12
CA PRO A 99 -10.44 10.65 -21.18
C PRO A 99 -11.67 11.12 -21.95
N GLN A 100 -12.66 11.56 -21.21
CA GLN A 100 -13.91 12.05 -21.73
C GLN A 100 -13.59 13.45 -22.24
N SER A 101 -13.35 13.49 -23.55
CA SER A 101 -13.45 14.66 -24.42
C SER A 101 -14.45 15.65 -23.83
N SER A 102 -13.92 16.67 -23.15
CA SER A 102 -14.65 17.87 -22.78
C SER A 102 -14.35 18.84 -23.91
N GLY A 103 -15.27 19.09 -24.83
CA GLY A 103 -16.54 19.70 -24.50
C GLY A 103 -16.33 21.21 -24.61
N SER A 104 -16.41 21.68 -25.86
CA SER A 104 -16.41 23.06 -26.30
C SER A 104 -17.17 23.98 -25.34
N MET A 105 -16.45 24.88 -24.68
CA MET A 105 -17.03 25.99 -23.94
C MET A 105 -16.92 27.23 -24.84
N GLN A 106 -18.00 27.51 -25.58
CA GLN A 106 -18.15 28.75 -26.34
C GLN A 106 -18.24 29.92 -25.34
N MET A 107 -17.14 30.65 -25.20
CA MET A 107 -17.12 31.98 -24.59
C MET A 107 -17.33 32.99 -25.71
N HIS A 108 -18.56 33.46 -25.86
CA HIS A 108 -18.85 34.65 -26.65
C HIS A 108 -18.33 35.89 -25.90
N ASP A 109 -17.25 36.45 -26.44
CA ASP A 109 -17.04 37.87 -26.72
C ASP A 109 -17.20 38.88 -25.57
N VAL A 110 -16.08 39.30 -24.96
CA VAL A 110 -15.86 40.69 -24.48
C VAL A 110 -14.37 41.05 -24.56
N MET A 111 -14.03 41.83 -25.59
CA MET A 111 -12.98 42.88 -25.69
C MET A 111 -11.50 42.51 -25.96
N SER A 112 -11.20 42.45 -27.27
CA SER A 112 -10.31 43.37 -28.01
C SER A 112 -9.17 44.07 -27.24
N ALA A 113 -7.94 43.58 -27.39
CA ALA A 113 -6.88 44.22 -28.20
C ALA A 113 -5.53 43.51 -27.94
N GLY A 114 -5.04 42.81 -28.96
CA GLY A 114 -3.80 42.02 -28.94
C GLY A 114 -4.09 40.56 -29.28
N SER A 115 -4.16 40.26 -30.57
CA SER A 115 -4.54 38.96 -31.12
C SER A 115 -3.61 37.85 -30.60
N PHE A 116 -4.09 37.05 -29.64
CA PHE A 116 -3.46 35.79 -29.25
C PHE A 116 -3.45 34.77 -30.41
N ALA A 117 -4.26 35.00 -31.45
CA ALA A 117 -4.26 34.19 -32.67
C ALA A 117 -3.01 34.43 -33.53
N ASP A 118 -2.41 35.63 -33.52
CA ASP A 118 -1.12 35.88 -34.20
C ASP A 118 0.05 35.15 -33.51
N PHE A 119 -0.12 34.71 -32.26
CA PHE A 119 0.85 33.88 -31.55
C PHE A 119 0.68 32.38 -31.86
N LEU A 120 -0.52 31.94 -32.28
CA LEU A 120 -0.82 30.55 -32.63
C LEU A 120 -0.53 30.21 -34.09
N GLU A 121 -0.34 31.22 -34.95
CA GLU A 121 0.12 31.05 -36.35
C GLU A 121 1.65 31.07 -36.50
N ALA A 122 2.38 31.21 -35.39
CA ALA A 122 3.82 30.94 -35.37
C ALA A 122 4.06 29.44 -35.53
N ASP A 123 4.84 29.09 -36.56
CA ASP A 123 5.32 27.74 -36.88
C ASP A 123 5.47 26.86 -35.62
N PRO A 124 4.70 25.77 -35.47
CA PRO A 124 4.78 24.88 -34.31
C PRO A 124 6.16 24.22 -34.14
N GLY A 125 7.09 24.42 -35.08
CA GLY A 125 8.49 24.03 -35.01
C GLY A 125 9.46 25.10 -34.47
N ALA A 126 9.03 26.34 -34.23
CA ALA A 126 9.93 27.39 -33.76
C ALA A 126 10.15 27.28 -32.24
N PRO A 127 11.38 26.96 -31.76
CA PRO A 127 11.64 26.86 -30.32
C PRO A 127 11.44 28.22 -29.67
N LEU A 128 10.48 28.32 -28.73
CA LEU A 128 10.20 29.54 -27.98
C LEU A 128 11.49 30.06 -27.31
N PRO A 129 12.07 31.18 -27.80
CA PRO A 129 13.30 31.70 -27.23
C PRO A 129 12.98 32.46 -25.95
N GLY A 130 13.57 32.04 -24.83
CA GLY A 130 13.50 32.77 -23.56
C GLY A 130 13.38 31.88 -22.31
N PRO A 131 13.26 32.50 -21.12
CA PRO A 131 13.19 31.80 -19.83
C PRO A 131 12.03 30.79 -19.75
N VAL A 132 10.93 31.06 -20.44
CA VAL A 132 9.75 30.18 -20.50
C VAL A 132 10.06 28.88 -21.25
N GLY A 133 10.79 28.94 -22.37
CA GLY A 133 11.19 27.75 -23.13
C GLY A 133 12.09 26.81 -22.33
N GLN A 134 13.01 27.37 -21.54
CA GLN A 134 13.87 26.57 -20.63
C GLN A 134 13.06 25.87 -19.54
N MET A 135 12.04 26.53 -18.98
CA MET A 135 11.17 25.94 -17.96
C MET A 135 10.34 24.78 -18.53
N VAL A 136 9.83 24.92 -19.75
CA VAL A 136 9.08 23.84 -20.42
C VAL A 136 9.95 22.61 -20.67
N LEU A 137 11.19 22.81 -21.15
CA LEU A 137 12.15 21.70 -21.32
C LEU A 137 12.49 21.02 -19.99
N ALA A 138 12.72 21.80 -18.92
CA ALA A 138 12.99 21.25 -17.60
C ALA A 138 11.80 20.43 -17.06
N LEU A 139 10.56 20.90 -17.23
CA LEU A 139 9.36 20.15 -16.86
C LEU A 139 9.22 18.86 -17.67
N GLN A 140 9.53 18.91 -18.97
CA GLN A 140 9.49 17.73 -19.83
C GLN A 140 10.52 16.67 -19.42
N ASP A 141 11.71 17.09 -19.00
CA ASP A 141 12.75 16.20 -18.48
C ASP A 141 12.34 15.58 -17.13
N VAL A 142 11.74 16.37 -16.23
CA VAL A 142 11.18 15.85 -14.96
C VAL A 142 10.09 14.81 -15.25
N ALA A 143 9.17 15.08 -16.18
CA ALA A 143 8.13 14.14 -16.55
C ALA A 143 8.72 12.84 -17.13
N ARG A 144 9.77 12.93 -17.96
CA ARG A 144 10.48 11.76 -18.49
C ARG A 144 11.16 10.95 -17.38
N ASN A 145 11.80 11.62 -16.43
CA ASN A 145 12.45 10.99 -15.29
C ASN A 145 11.43 10.30 -14.38
N MET A 146 10.34 10.96 -14.03
CA MET A 146 9.26 10.35 -13.23
C MET A 146 8.67 9.12 -13.93
N LYS A 147 8.46 9.19 -15.25
CA LYS A 147 7.99 8.03 -16.01
C LYS A 147 8.95 6.85 -15.92
N GLN A 148 10.26 7.10 -16.07
CA GLN A 148 11.28 6.06 -15.93
C GLN A 148 11.33 5.48 -14.51
N GLN A 149 11.16 6.30 -13.47
CA GLN A 149 11.09 5.82 -12.09
C GLN A 149 9.88 4.92 -11.86
N VAL A 150 8.71 5.27 -12.39
CA VAL A 150 7.50 4.45 -12.28
C VAL A 150 7.70 3.10 -12.98
N GLU A 151 8.28 3.10 -14.17
CA GLU A 151 8.56 1.87 -14.94
C GLU A 151 9.57 0.96 -14.22
N GLN A 152 10.61 1.54 -13.60
CA GLN A 152 11.55 0.79 -12.76
C GLN A 152 10.88 0.16 -11.53
N LEU A 153 10.01 0.92 -10.85
CA LEU A 153 9.26 0.40 -9.70
C LEU A 153 8.31 -0.73 -10.10
N GLU A 154 7.64 -0.60 -11.25
CA GLU A 154 6.77 -1.63 -11.78
C GLU A 154 7.55 -2.90 -12.12
N GLN A 155 8.71 -2.78 -12.76
CA GLN A 155 9.58 -3.92 -13.06
C GLN A 155 10.11 -4.60 -11.77
N ALA A 156 10.50 -3.82 -10.76
CA ALA A 156 10.94 -4.34 -9.47
C ALA A 156 9.81 -5.11 -8.76
N ASN A 157 8.59 -4.57 -8.78
CA ASN A 157 7.42 -5.23 -8.21
C ASN A 157 7.10 -6.55 -8.94
N GLN A 158 7.14 -6.57 -10.28
CA GLN A 158 6.95 -7.81 -11.06
C GLN A 158 8.01 -8.86 -10.72
N THR A 159 9.27 -8.46 -10.58
CA THR A 159 10.36 -9.36 -10.19
C THR A 159 10.16 -9.91 -8.78
N GLN A 160 9.71 -9.07 -7.84
CA GLN A 160 9.39 -9.50 -6.48
C GLN A 160 8.24 -10.51 -6.47
N GLN A 161 7.18 -10.27 -7.25
CA GLN A 161 6.07 -11.22 -7.38
C GLN A 161 6.54 -12.56 -7.93
N GLN A 162 7.38 -12.56 -8.97
CA GLN A 162 7.96 -13.79 -9.51
C GLN A 162 8.79 -14.55 -8.47
N ALA A 163 9.60 -13.85 -7.68
CA ALA A 163 10.37 -14.47 -6.60
C ALA A 163 9.47 -15.08 -5.51
N ILE A 164 8.37 -14.42 -5.15
CA ILE A 164 7.38 -14.95 -4.20
C ILE A 164 6.75 -16.24 -4.76
N TYR A 165 6.33 -16.26 -6.03
CA TYR A 165 5.77 -17.45 -6.64
C TYR A 165 6.77 -18.62 -6.66
N GLN A 166 8.03 -18.35 -6.98
CA GLN A 166 9.08 -19.37 -6.93
C GLN A 166 9.27 -19.93 -5.52
N CYS A 167 9.32 -19.06 -4.50
CA CYS A 167 9.45 -19.48 -3.12
C CYS A 167 8.26 -20.35 -2.66
N LEU A 168 7.03 -19.95 -2.99
CA LEU A 168 5.83 -20.73 -2.68
C LEU A 168 5.86 -22.09 -3.38
N SER A 169 6.27 -22.15 -4.64
CA SER A 169 6.38 -23.43 -5.37
C SER A 169 7.40 -24.38 -4.73
N GLN A 170 8.54 -23.86 -4.27
CA GLN A 170 9.55 -24.65 -3.56
C GLN A 170 9.03 -25.14 -2.21
N SER A 171 8.32 -24.29 -1.47
CA SER A 171 7.71 -24.67 -0.19
C SER A 171 6.69 -25.81 -0.36
N MET A 172 5.86 -25.76 -1.40
CA MET A 172 4.90 -26.83 -1.70
C MET A 172 5.60 -28.14 -2.05
N ALA A 173 6.66 -28.10 -2.85
CA ALA A 173 7.45 -29.29 -3.17
C ALA A 173 8.10 -29.91 -1.93
N MET A 174 8.61 -29.08 -1.00
CA MET A 174 9.14 -29.57 0.27
C MET A 174 8.06 -30.20 1.16
N GLN A 175 6.85 -29.62 1.19
CA GLN A 175 5.74 -30.19 1.95
C GLN A 175 5.32 -31.56 1.41
N GLU A 176 5.27 -31.73 0.09
CA GLU A 176 4.99 -33.01 -0.56
C GLU A 176 6.05 -34.07 -0.19
N GLN A 177 7.33 -33.70 -0.18
CA GLN A 177 8.42 -34.59 0.26
C GLN A 177 8.27 -34.99 1.73
N LEU A 178 7.86 -34.06 2.61
CA LEU A 178 7.63 -34.34 4.02
C LEU A 178 6.47 -35.34 4.20
N GLU A 179 5.39 -35.15 3.45
CA GLU A 179 4.22 -36.04 3.47
C GLU A 179 4.58 -37.45 2.98
N ASP A 180 5.40 -37.58 1.93
CA ASP A 180 5.91 -38.88 1.47
C ASP A 180 6.77 -39.57 2.53
N LEU A 181 7.70 -38.84 3.15
CA LEU A 181 8.52 -39.37 4.24
C LEU A 181 7.66 -39.85 5.43
N ASN A 182 6.65 -39.07 5.81
CA ASN A 182 5.75 -39.43 6.90
C ASN A 182 4.92 -40.69 6.57
N ARG A 183 4.48 -40.81 5.32
CA ARG A 183 3.79 -42.02 4.81
C ARG A 183 4.69 -43.25 4.90
N ARG A 184 5.96 -43.12 4.47
CA ARG A 184 6.95 -44.21 4.56
C ARG A 184 7.24 -44.62 5.99
N LEU A 185 7.35 -43.65 6.90
CA LEU A 185 7.55 -43.91 8.33
C LEU A 185 6.38 -44.70 8.93
N THR A 186 5.15 -44.28 8.63
CA THR A 186 3.93 -44.99 9.05
C THR A 186 3.92 -46.44 8.58
N VAL A 187 4.30 -46.71 7.32
CA VAL A 187 4.38 -48.07 6.78
C VAL A 187 5.45 -48.90 7.51
N MET A 188 6.61 -48.31 7.83
CA MET A 188 7.64 -49.01 8.60
C MET A 188 7.16 -49.36 10.02
N GLU A 189 6.47 -48.43 10.69
CA GLU A 189 5.91 -48.67 12.03
C GLU A 189 4.90 -49.84 12.03
N GLN A 190 4.02 -49.90 11.02
CA GLN A 190 3.06 -50.99 10.87
C GLN A 190 3.73 -52.34 10.64
N ASN A 191 4.83 -52.36 9.88
CA ASN A 191 5.58 -53.58 9.58
C ASN A 191 6.41 -54.09 10.76
N MET A 192 6.83 -53.21 11.68
CA MET A 192 7.58 -53.60 12.88
C MET A 192 6.68 -54.02 14.05
N ALA A 193 5.41 -53.61 14.08
CA ALA A 193 4.45 -53.95 15.12
C ALA A 193 4.22 -55.47 15.39
N PRO A 194 4.24 -56.39 14.40
CA PRO A 194 3.97 -57.81 14.66
C PRO A 194 5.12 -58.60 15.27
N GLU A 195 6.38 -58.13 15.24
CA GLU A 195 7.53 -58.86 15.80
C GLU A 195 7.71 -58.71 17.32
N LEU A 196 6.89 -57.87 17.96
CA LEU A 196 6.93 -57.58 19.40
C LEU A 196 5.83 -58.32 20.21
N LYS A 197 5.15 -59.29 19.60
CA LYS A 197 4.17 -60.18 20.26
C LYS A 197 4.67 -61.62 20.28
#